data_AF-A0A6C0L9Z8-F1
#
_entry.id   AF-A0A6C0L9Z8-F1
#
_cell.length_a   1.000
_cell.length_b   1.000
_cell.length_c   1.000
_cell.angle_alpha   90.00
_cell.angle_beta   90.00
_cell.angle_gamma   90.00
#
_symmetry.space_group_name_H-M   'P 1'
#
loop_
_entity.id
_entity.type
_entity.pdbx_description
1 polymer ?
#
loop_
_entity_poly.entity_id
_entity_poly.type
_entity_poly.pdbx_seq_one_letter_code
_entity_poly.pdbx_strand_id
1 'polypeptide(L)'
;MTKYMDALKKYNEGKDKWCMPRKGSEDYLKIVNMMKKISTIQKSKDSKDINKKDILEKNRHIKLLQAAIKRRLTINNKSISSSQKASMVSKLVSKAPSYNSESRVFSRHIYENHHATKIQYFLKNKLLIDKNILINRINNFKLIKSNIALLKNNDCLEKKTFNGADGYTIRNIINLEKKMGTKSKYGAIYLTSIPNMLGVYPIASKIMKNDSDNINEVRLMTMITNEIILKKVSRHFLIIYGSCTCTKRIAEKLKLVSINELADGDIKMLINMKEIIKNNEIMFNILFQTFISIATFHNIVGYTHRDAHYGNFLYQNNNEKGYYHYVFNGKDYYLKSCKCNIIIFDYGFAQTILPYTKDTPIALINRQNKKITEDYQRIIHAFFNKKSGGWGKYPDLPAEPTNSKMLDIAIKLEEIYGKEYAYNNGAPNYVNRLFNSIINEIFLRYTPKDMFITNRPPNVINSTPFRID
;
A
#
# COMPACT_ATOMS: atom_id res chain seq x y z
N MET A 1 34.48 -4.97 -5.12
CA MET A 1 33.97 -6.21 -4.51
C MET A 1 34.26 -7.45 -5.37
N THR A 2 34.22 -7.34 -6.70
CA THR A 2 34.58 -8.43 -7.66
C THR A 2 36.04 -8.89 -7.57
N LYS A 3 37.02 -7.98 -7.63
CA LYS A 3 38.46 -8.34 -7.66
C LYS A 3 39.00 -9.07 -6.43
N TYR A 4 38.41 -8.83 -5.26
CA TYR A 4 38.78 -9.52 -4.02
C TYR A 4 38.26 -10.96 -4.01
N MET A 5 37.04 -11.19 -4.52
CA MET A 5 36.47 -12.53 -4.62
C MET A 5 37.21 -13.40 -5.63
N ASP A 6 37.72 -12.82 -6.72
CA ASP A 6 38.54 -13.54 -7.71
C ASP A 6 39.90 -13.93 -7.12
N ALA A 7 40.53 -13.03 -6.36
CA ALA A 7 41.77 -13.33 -5.63
C ALA A 7 41.54 -14.36 -4.51
N LEU A 8 40.40 -14.31 -3.82
CA LEU A 8 40.02 -15.26 -2.78
C LEU A 8 39.73 -16.65 -3.35
N LYS A 9 39.09 -16.75 -4.52
CA LYS A 9 38.92 -18.01 -5.27
C LYS A 9 40.27 -18.62 -5.59
N LYS A 10 41.16 -17.85 -6.20
CA LYS A 10 42.50 -18.31 -6.56
C LYS A 10 43.36 -18.71 -5.36
N TYR A 11 43.21 -18.02 -4.24
CA TYR A 11 43.89 -18.37 -2.99
C TYR A 11 43.40 -19.69 -2.37
N ASN A 12 42.17 -20.12 -2.69
CA ASN A 12 41.56 -21.35 -2.21
C ASN A 12 41.58 -22.49 -3.26
N GLU A 13 42.12 -22.26 -4.46
CA GLU A 13 42.30 -23.32 -5.46
C GLU A 13 43.25 -24.41 -4.94
N GLY A 14 42.79 -25.66 -4.92
CA GLY A 14 43.57 -26.82 -4.45
C GLY A 14 43.57 -27.03 -2.93
N LYS A 15 42.79 -26.28 -2.15
CA LYS A 15 42.63 -26.51 -0.70
C LYS A 15 41.38 -27.34 -0.41
N ASP A 16 41.50 -28.29 0.53
CA ASP A 16 40.41 -29.18 0.93
C ASP A 16 39.24 -28.46 1.63
N LYS A 17 39.49 -27.26 2.18
CA LYS A 17 38.48 -26.43 2.85
C LYS A 17 38.62 -24.97 2.45
N TRP A 18 37.49 -24.37 2.10
CA TRP A 18 37.40 -22.96 1.77
C TRP A 18 37.63 -22.09 3.02
N CYS A 19 38.67 -21.26 2.99
CA CYS A 19 39.00 -20.35 4.08
C CYS A 19 38.86 -18.90 3.63
N MET A 20 38.24 -18.07 4.48
CA MET A 20 38.22 -16.61 4.32
C MET A 20 39.01 -15.98 5.48
N PRO A 21 40.30 -15.63 5.26
CA PRO A 21 41.17 -15.18 6.34
C PRO A 21 40.67 -13.89 7.00
N ARG A 22 40.84 -13.80 8.33
CA ARG A 22 40.49 -12.59 9.10
C ARG A 22 41.31 -11.39 8.59
N LYS A 23 40.67 -10.23 8.49
CA LYS A 23 41.31 -8.99 8.03
C LYS A 23 42.53 -8.67 8.92
N GLY A 24 43.69 -8.47 8.28
CA GLY A 24 44.96 -8.21 8.97
C GLY A 24 45.83 -9.44 9.23
N SER A 25 45.34 -10.65 8.95
CA SER A 25 46.17 -11.87 8.96
C SER A 25 47.15 -11.90 7.78
N GLU A 26 48.21 -12.69 7.91
CA GLU A 26 49.21 -12.88 6.85
C GLU A 26 48.58 -13.40 5.55
N ASP A 27 47.63 -14.34 5.68
CA ASP A 27 46.87 -14.89 4.55
C ASP A 27 45.95 -13.86 3.89
N TYR A 28 45.36 -12.95 4.68
CA TYR A 28 44.61 -11.83 4.14
C TYR A 28 45.51 -10.90 3.30
N LEU A 29 46.75 -10.64 3.75
CA LEU A 29 47.70 -9.81 3.01
C LEU A 29 48.15 -10.48 1.70
N LYS A 30 48.30 -11.82 1.68
CA LYS A 30 48.59 -12.60 0.47
C LYS A 30 47.49 -12.42 -0.58
N ILE A 31 46.20 -12.50 -0.20
CA ILE A 31 45.05 -12.28 -1.10
C ILE A 31 45.03 -10.84 -1.64
N VAL A 32 45.33 -9.84 -0.79
CA VAL A 32 45.40 -8.43 -1.20
C VAL A 32 46.51 -8.20 -2.25
N ASN A 33 47.65 -8.88 -2.11
CA ASN A 33 48.74 -8.81 -3.08
C ASN A 33 48.40 -9.50 -4.41
N MET A 34 47.68 -10.64 -4.37
CA MET A 34 47.16 -11.30 -5.58
C MET A 34 46.16 -10.39 -6.33
N MET A 35 45.27 -9.71 -5.59
CA MET A 35 44.33 -8.75 -6.17
C MET A 35 45.06 -7.61 -6.91
N LYS A 36 46.16 -7.10 -6.36
CA LYS A 36 46.98 -6.05 -7.01
C LYS A 36 47.63 -6.56 -8.31
N LYS A 37 48.14 -7.80 -8.34
CA LYS A 37 48.73 -8.41 -9.55
C LYS A 37 47.71 -8.64 -10.67
N ILE A 38 46.47 -9.01 -10.34
CA ILE A 38 45.40 -9.17 -11.33
C ILE A 38 45.04 -7.82 -11.98
N SER A 39 45.20 -6.71 -11.24
CA SER A 39 44.88 -5.37 -11.74
C SER A 39 45.90 -4.79 -12.73
N THR A 40 47.14 -5.28 -12.74
CA THR A 40 48.18 -4.87 -13.71
C THR A 40 48.09 -5.64 -15.03
N ILE A 41 47.64 -6.89 -15.01
CA ILE A 41 47.49 -7.74 -16.22
C ILE A 41 46.32 -7.29 -17.11
N GLN A 42 45.27 -6.71 -16.52
CA GLN A 42 44.14 -6.16 -17.28
C GLN A 42 44.46 -4.85 -18.01
N LYS A 43 45.52 -4.12 -17.61
CA LYS A 43 45.93 -2.89 -18.30
C LYS A 43 46.75 -3.14 -19.57
N SER A 44 47.31 -4.33 -19.76
CA SER A 44 48.14 -4.66 -20.93
C SER A 44 47.40 -5.40 -22.05
N LYS A 45 46.14 -5.81 -21.84
CA LYS A 45 45.35 -6.57 -22.83
C LYS A 45 44.37 -5.74 -23.68
N ASP A 46 44.11 -4.48 -23.32
CA ASP A 46 43.09 -3.64 -24.00
C ASP A 46 43.66 -2.71 -25.10
N SER A 47 44.88 -2.96 -25.59
CA SER A 47 45.41 -2.24 -26.76
C SER A 47 45.54 -3.16 -27.97
N LYS A 48 44.45 -3.30 -28.75
CA LYS A 48 44.51 -3.52 -30.20
C LYS A 48 43.19 -3.10 -30.88
N ASP A 49 43.34 -2.09 -31.74
CA ASP A 49 42.52 -1.67 -32.88
C ASP A 49 41.04 -1.27 -32.70
N ILE A 50 40.82 0.02 -32.43
CA ILE A 50 39.64 0.77 -32.89
C ILE A 50 40.09 2.10 -33.50
N ASN A 51 39.59 2.35 -34.71
CA ASN A 51 40.03 3.38 -35.65
C ASN A 51 39.95 4.82 -35.07
N LYS A 52 41.08 5.56 -35.10
CA LYS A 52 41.28 6.88 -34.44
C LYS A 52 40.37 8.00 -34.97
N LYS A 53 39.79 7.87 -36.17
CA LYS A 53 38.95 8.91 -36.79
C LYS A 53 37.55 8.99 -36.16
N ASP A 54 36.90 7.85 -35.87
CA ASP A 54 35.54 7.80 -35.30
C ASP A 54 35.47 8.29 -33.85
N ILE A 55 36.54 8.09 -33.08
CA ILE A 55 36.64 8.57 -31.69
C ILE A 55 36.80 10.09 -31.67
N LEU A 56 37.52 10.67 -32.64
CA LEU A 56 37.73 12.11 -32.71
C LEU A 56 36.44 12.86 -33.06
N GLU A 57 35.62 12.30 -33.96
CA GLU A 57 34.34 12.87 -34.38
C GLU A 57 33.27 12.77 -33.29
N LYS A 58 33.15 11.61 -32.63
CA LYS A 58 32.25 11.44 -31.47
C LYS A 58 32.64 12.36 -30.30
N ASN A 59 33.93 12.55 -30.04
CA ASN A 59 34.38 13.47 -28.99
C ASN A 59 34.13 14.94 -29.35
N ARG A 60 34.16 15.31 -30.63
CA ARG A 60 33.81 16.67 -31.10
C ARG A 60 32.30 16.93 -30.94
N HIS A 61 31.46 15.94 -31.26
CA HIS A 61 30.00 16.02 -31.08
C HIS A 61 29.59 16.09 -29.60
N ILE A 62 30.24 15.31 -28.72
CA ILE A 62 30.01 15.35 -27.28
C ILE A 62 30.44 16.71 -26.68
N LYS A 63 31.56 17.29 -27.13
CA LYS A 63 31.99 18.63 -26.68
C LYS A 63 31.02 19.73 -27.12
N LEU A 64 30.46 19.64 -28.32
CA LEU A 64 29.44 20.58 -28.81
C LEU A 64 28.13 20.48 -28.01
N LEU A 65 27.68 19.26 -27.70
CA LEU A 65 26.52 19.01 -26.83
C LEU A 65 26.74 19.53 -25.40
N GLN A 66 27.92 19.30 -24.83
CA GLN A 66 28.27 19.81 -23.50
C GLN A 66 28.34 21.34 -23.46
N ALA A 67 28.85 21.99 -24.51
CA ALA A 67 28.87 23.44 -24.64
C ALA A 67 27.46 24.05 -24.79
N ALA A 68 26.57 23.40 -25.55
CA ALA A 68 25.18 23.83 -25.72
C ALA A 68 24.36 23.71 -24.41
N ILE A 69 24.57 22.64 -23.65
CA ILE A 69 23.95 22.44 -22.32
C ILE A 69 24.47 23.49 -21.34
N LYS A 70 25.78 23.78 -21.34
CA LYS A 70 26.37 24.78 -20.46
C LYS A 70 25.85 26.19 -20.76
N ARG A 71 25.65 26.54 -22.04
CA ARG A 71 25.02 27.82 -22.46
C ARG A 71 23.55 27.93 -22.06
N ARG A 72 22.77 26.84 -22.10
CA ARG A 72 21.37 26.83 -21.61
C ARG A 72 21.26 27.01 -20.09
N LEU A 73 22.23 26.51 -19.33
CA LEU A 73 22.24 26.63 -17.86
C LEU A 73 22.68 28.01 -17.36
N THR A 74 23.50 28.75 -18.11
CA THR A 74 23.88 30.13 -17.74
C THR A 74 22.84 31.20 -18.11
N ILE A 75 21.92 30.93 -19.04
CA ILE A 75 20.87 31.88 -19.44
C ILE A 75 19.75 31.97 -18.38
N ASN A 76 19.53 30.92 -17.58
CA ASN A 76 18.47 30.91 -16.55
C ASN A 76 18.88 31.51 -15.18
N ASN A 77 20.10 32.04 -15.02
CA ASN A 77 20.60 32.56 -13.74
C ASN A 77 20.98 34.06 -13.77
N LYS A 78 20.27 34.89 -14.54
CA LYS A 78 20.37 36.36 -14.44
C LYS A 78 18.99 37.02 -14.37
N SER A 79 18.57 37.33 -13.14
CA SER A 79 17.58 38.34 -12.67
C SER A 79 16.87 37.72 -11.44
N ILE A 80 16.89 38.21 -10.21
CA ILE A 80 17.11 39.54 -9.61
C ILE A 80 17.68 39.33 -8.20
N SER A 81 18.65 40.16 -7.82
CA SER A 81 19.14 40.33 -6.46
C SER A 81 18.66 41.66 -5.88
N SER A 82 18.01 41.63 -4.72
CA SER A 82 18.05 42.65 -3.65
C SER A 82 17.08 42.20 -2.54
N SER A 83 17.29 42.38 -1.24
CA SER A 83 18.46 42.61 -0.41
C SER A 83 18.00 42.34 1.03
N GLN A 84 18.80 41.58 1.78
CA GLN A 84 19.03 41.68 3.23
C GLN A 84 17.88 42.09 4.18
N LYS A 85 17.41 41.12 4.98
CA LYS A 85 17.50 41.14 6.45
C LYS A 85 17.10 39.78 7.00
N ALA A 86 18.09 38.91 7.16
CA ALA A 86 17.99 37.69 7.95
C ALA A 86 19.08 37.75 9.04
N SER A 87 18.73 38.32 10.18
CA SER A 87 19.35 37.96 11.45
C SER A 87 18.29 38.13 12.54
N MET A 88 18.28 37.19 13.49
CA MET A 88 17.31 37.03 14.58
C MET A 88 15.90 36.58 14.17
N VAL A 89 15.68 35.26 14.10
CA VAL A 89 14.89 34.46 15.06
C VAL A 89 15.10 32.99 14.66
N SER A 90 16.31 32.48 14.90
CA SER A 90 16.61 31.04 14.90
C SER A 90 16.48 30.52 16.31
N LYS A 91 15.25 30.45 16.85
CA LYS A 91 14.96 29.74 18.11
C LYS A 91 13.46 29.55 18.35
N LEU A 92 12.79 28.83 17.47
CA LEU A 92 11.55 28.12 17.81
C LEU A 92 11.60 26.74 17.17
N VAL A 93 12.40 25.87 17.79
CA VAL A 93 12.21 24.42 17.75
C VAL A 93 10.82 24.17 18.32
N SER A 94 9.81 24.10 17.46
CA SER A 94 8.52 23.54 17.85
C SER A 94 8.71 22.03 17.94
N LYS A 95 8.89 21.58 19.19
CA LYS A 95 8.80 20.17 19.58
C LYS A 95 7.63 19.52 18.85
N ALA A 96 7.92 18.47 18.10
CA ALA A 96 6.89 17.56 17.63
C ALA A 96 6.03 17.14 18.83
N PRO A 97 4.69 17.15 18.73
CA PRO A 97 3.86 16.74 19.85
C PRO A 97 4.18 15.29 20.21
N SER A 98 4.57 15.07 21.46
CA SER A 98 4.70 13.75 22.06
C SER A 98 3.33 13.07 22.03
N TYR A 99 3.18 12.09 21.16
CA TYR A 99 2.02 11.21 21.11
C TYR A 99 2.43 9.86 21.67
N ASN A 100 2.05 9.60 22.92
CA ASN A 100 2.17 8.27 23.53
C ASN A 100 1.11 7.34 22.92
N SER A 101 1.50 6.71 21.81
CA SER A 101 0.89 5.47 21.31
C SER A 101 1.99 4.41 21.32
N GLU A 102 2.22 3.80 22.48
CA GLU A 102 3.26 2.81 22.72
C GLU A 102 3.05 1.45 22.00
N SER A 103 2.40 1.38 20.83
CA SER A 103 2.04 0.06 20.27
C SER A 103 2.08 -0.14 18.76
N ARG A 104 2.68 0.73 17.92
CA ARG A 104 2.70 0.46 16.47
C ARG A 104 3.97 0.96 15.78
N VAL A 105 4.73 0.04 15.17
CA VAL A 105 5.80 0.36 14.20
C VAL A 105 5.16 0.36 12.83
N PHE A 106 5.15 1.53 12.18
CA PHE A 106 4.67 1.73 10.83
C PHE A 106 5.84 1.79 9.85
N SER A 107 5.56 1.63 8.56
CA SER A 107 6.52 1.70 7.45
C SER A 107 7.49 2.89 7.56
N ARG A 108 6.99 4.06 8.00
CA ARG A 108 7.78 5.29 8.18
C ARG A 108 8.91 5.16 9.21
N HIS A 109 8.76 4.31 10.23
CA HIS A 109 9.78 4.06 11.25
C HIS A 109 10.87 3.06 10.81
N ILE A 110 10.70 2.40 9.65
CA ILE A 110 11.61 1.36 9.14
C ILE A 110 12.64 1.95 8.16
N TYR A 111 12.37 3.11 7.55
CA TYR A 111 13.18 3.66 6.45
C TYR A 111 14.24 4.71 6.83
N GLU A 112 14.55 4.89 8.11
CA GLU A 112 15.66 5.77 8.54
C GLU A 112 16.99 5.02 8.61
N ASN A 113 17.63 4.81 7.45
CA ASN A 113 19.07 4.99 7.22
C ASN A 113 19.52 4.27 5.94
N HIS A 114 20.40 4.96 5.21
CA HIS A 114 21.59 4.46 4.48
C HIS A 114 21.85 5.31 3.22
N HIS A 115 23.09 5.82 3.13
CA HIS A 115 23.63 6.49 1.95
C HIS A 115 23.54 5.57 0.72
N ALA A 116 22.82 6.01 -0.31
CA ALA A 116 22.51 5.21 -1.49
C ALA A 116 23.16 5.80 -2.76
N THR A 117 23.76 4.94 -3.59
CA THR A 117 24.32 5.26 -4.92
C THR A 117 23.21 5.51 -5.96
N LYS A 118 23.54 6.03 -7.16
CA LYS A 118 22.56 6.37 -8.23
C LYS A 118 21.66 5.20 -8.67
N ILE A 119 22.15 3.96 -8.70
CA ILE A 119 21.36 2.76 -9.03
C ILE A 119 20.44 2.39 -7.85
N GLN A 120 20.93 2.53 -6.62
CA GLN A 120 20.09 2.40 -5.43
C GLN A 120 19.05 3.51 -5.35
N TYR A 121 19.27 4.70 -5.91
CA TYR A 121 18.25 5.77 -5.96
C TYR A 121 17.08 5.41 -6.90
N PHE A 122 17.36 4.79 -8.05
CA PHE A 122 16.31 4.30 -8.96
C PHE A 122 15.48 3.16 -8.33
N LEU A 123 16.15 2.19 -7.69
CA LEU A 123 15.48 1.15 -6.92
C LEU A 123 14.73 1.75 -5.71
N LYS A 124 15.33 2.69 -4.98
CA LYS A 124 14.68 3.39 -3.87
C LYS A 124 13.41 4.13 -4.30
N ASN A 125 13.41 4.77 -5.48
CA ASN A 125 12.24 5.48 -5.98
C ASN A 125 11.09 4.51 -6.34
N LYS A 126 11.35 3.46 -7.12
CA LYS A 126 10.29 2.49 -7.46
C LYS A 126 9.85 1.61 -6.28
N LEU A 127 10.76 1.28 -5.38
CA LEU A 127 10.50 0.36 -4.27
C LEU A 127 10.02 1.06 -2.99
N LEU A 128 10.25 2.37 -2.81
CA LEU A 128 9.79 3.12 -1.64
C LEU A 128 8.78 4.23 -1.97
N ILE A 129 9.03 5.04 -3.02
CA ILE A 129 8.18 6.20 -3.34
C ILE A 129 6.90 5.73 -4.05
N ASP A 130 7.04 4.88 -5.06
CA ASP A 130 5.92 4.43 -5.88
C ASP A 130 5.42 3.02 -5.51
N LYS A 131 5.79 2.52 -4.32
CA LYS A 131 5.51 1.13 -3.90
C LYS A 131 4.04 0.74 -3.95
N ASN A 132 3.16 1.72 -3.68
CA ASN A 132 1.72 1.52 -3.53
C ASN A 132 0.94 1.78 -4.84
N ILE A 133 1.64 2.11 -5.94
CA ILE A 133 1.01 2.13 -7.27
C ILE A 133 0.63 0.69 -7.64
N LEU A 134 -0.55 0.48 -8.20
CA LEU A 134 -1.09 -0.87 -8.46
C LEU A 134 -0.12 -1.76 -9.25
N ILE A 135 0.55 -1.23 -10.28
CA ILE A 135 1.52 -2.02 -11.05
C ILE A 135 2.70 -2.49 -10.19
N ASN A 136 3.17 -1.66 -9.28
CA ASN A 136 4.26 -2.01 -8.36
C ASN A 136 3.78 -2.99 -7.29
N ARG A 137 2.55 -2.85 -6.80
CA ARG A 137 1.91 -3.83 -5.91
C ARG A 137 1.83 -5.22 -6.56
N ILE A 138 1.43 -5.30 -7.84
CA ILE A 138 1.40 -6.56 -8.62
C ILE A 138 2.81 -7.12 -8.82
N ASN A 139 3.80 -6.28 -9.13
CA ASN A 139 5.19 -6.72 -9.28
C ASN A 139 5.75 -7.26 -7.95
N ASN A 140 5.44 -6.58 -6.84
CA ASN A 140 5.81 -7.01 -5.49
C ASN A 140 5.12 -8.33 -5.12
N PHE A 141 3.87 -8.55 -5.51
CA PHE A 141 3.21 -9.84 -5.34
C PHE A 141 3.99 -10.98 -5.98
N LYS A 142 4.41 -10.83 -7.24
CA LYS A 142 5.19 -11.87 -7.94
C LYS A 142 6.51 -12.16 -7.22
N LEU A 143 7.22 -11.11 -6.82
CA LEU A 143 8.49 -11.20 -6.10
C LEU A 143 8.33 -11.86 -4.73
N ILE A 144 7.35 -11.43 -3.93
CA ILE A 144 7.12 -11.99 -2.60
C ILE A 144 6.67 -13.44 -2.70
N LYS A 145 5.75 -13.73 -3.64
CA LYS A 145 5.24 -15.10 -3.86
C LYS A 145 6.35 -16.08 -4.20
N SER A 146 7.33 -15.69 -5.02
CA SER A 146 8.49 -16.54 -5.32
C SER A 146 9.39 -16.76 -4.11
N ASN A 147 9.58 -15.74 -3.27
CA ASN A 147 10.43 -15.86 -2.07
C ASN A 147 9.80 -16.71 -0.96
N ILE A 148 8.46 -16.77 -0.89
CA ILE A 148 7.76 -17.63 0.07
C ILE A 148 7.31 -18.97 -0.54
N ALA A 149 7.74 -19.31 -1.76
CA ALA A 149 7.29 -20.50 -2.48
C ALA A 149 7.65 -21.82 -1.77
N LEU A 150 8.68 -21.80 -0.92
CA LEU A 150 9.07 -22.97 -0.12
C LEU A 150 8.12 -23.24 1.06
N LEU A 151 7.23 -22.30 1.41
CA LEU A 151 6.20 -22.53 2.43
C LEU A 151 5.20 -23.57 1.94
N LYS A 152 4.88 -24.51 2.82
CA LYS A 152 3.84 -25.52 2.60
C LYS A 152 2.57 -25.09 3.32
N ASN A 153 1.42 -25.52 2.78
CA ASN A 153 0.11 -25.22 3.37
C ASN A 153 -0.03 -25.69 4.83
N ASN A 154 0.73 -26.71 5.26
CA ASN A 154 0.70 -27.26 6.61
C ASN A 154 1.86 -26.81 7.51
N ASP A 155 2.69 -25.87 7.06
CA ASP A 155 3.78 -25.35 7.88
C ASP A 155 3.23 -24.62 9.13
N CYS A 156 3.95 -24.74 10.24
CA CYS A 156 3.52 -24.26 11.55
C CYS A 156 4.41 -23.12 12.05
N LEU A 157 3.87 -22.30 12.95
CA LEU A 157 4.64 -21.30 13.68
C LEU A 157 5.59 -21.95 14.67
N GLU A 158 6.83 -21.47 14.66
CA GLU A 158 7.89 -21.78 15.62
C GLU A 158 8.19 -20.52 16.42
N LYS A 159 8.34 -20.63 17.75
CA LYS A 159 8.72 -19.49 18.58
C LYS A 159 10.14 -19.05 18.24
N LYS A 160 10.36 -17.74 18.16
CA LYS A 160 11.68 -17.16 17.91
C LYS A 160 11.78 -15.77 18.55
N THR A 161 12.92 -15.47 19.15
CA THR A 161 13.16 -14.16 19.75
C THR A 161 13.91 -13.26 18.77
N PHE A 162 13.45 -12.01 18.64
CA PHE A 162 14.02 -10.99 17.78
C PHE A 162 14.37 -9.77 18.64
N ASN A 163 15.67 -9.47 18.78
CA ASN A 163 16.16 -8.34 19.59
C ASN A 163 15.55 -8.29 21.01
N GLY A 164 15.46 -9.44 21.67
CA GLY A 164 14.88 -9.57 23.01
C GLY A 164 13.34 -9.57 23.06
N ALA A 165 12.65 -9.41 21.94
CA ALA A 165 11.19 -9.50 21.86
C ALA A 165 10.73 -10.87 21.32
N ASP A 166 9.68 -11.41 21.92
CA ASP A 166 9.08 -12.66 21.44
C ASP A 166 8.34 -12.47 20.12
N GLY A 167 8.62 -13.38 19.19
CA GLY A 167 7.97 -13.48 17.90
C GLY A 167 7.86 -14.92 17.43
N TYR A 168 7.61 -15.08 16.13
CA TYR A 168 7.51 -16.40 15.50
C TYR A 168 8.29 -16.45 14.19
N THR A 169 8.53 -17.66 13.70
CA THR A 169 9.00 -17.91 12.34
C THR A 169 8.24 -19.08 11.74
N ILE A 170 8.27 -19.17 10.41
CA ILE A 170 7.88 -20.40 9.71
C ILE A 170 9.09 -20.83 8.89
N ARG A 171 9.78 -21.88 9.36
CA ARG A 171 10.96 -22.48 8.71
C ARG A 171 12.09 -21.50 8.39
N ASN A 172 12.18 -20.36 9.08
CA ASN A 172 13.05 -19.23 8.73
C ASN A 172 12.84 -18.69 7.30
N ILE A 173 11.72 -19.01 6.64
CA ILE A 173 11.32 -18.40 5.37
C ILE A 173 10.65 -17.05 5.61
N ILE A 174 9.85 -16.96 6.67
CA ILE A 174 9.31 -15.69 7.17
C ILE A 174 9.53 -15.57 8.68
N ASN A 175 9.75 -14.34 9.16
CA ASN A 175 9.92 -14.01 10.56
C ASN A 175 8.85 -13.00 10.97
N LEU A 176 8.00 -13.36 11.92
CA LEU A 176 6.96 -12.53 12.51
C LEU A 176 7.55 -11.84 13.74
N GLU A 177 8.21 -10.70 13.52
CA GLU A 177 9.14 -10.09 14.47
C GLU A 177 8.46 -9.22 15.51
N LYS A 178 7.44 -8.47 15.12
CA LYS A 178 6.79 -7.49 15.99
C LYS A 178 5.28 -7.53 15.86
N LYS A 179 4.58 -7.80 16.96
CA LYS A 179 3.12 -7.69 17.00
C LYS A 179 2.69 -6.24 16.74
N MET A 180 1.68 -6.07 15.89
CA MET A 180 1.05 -4.81 15.52
C MET A 180 -0.43 -4.79 15.93
N GLY A 181 -0.95 -3.59 16.16
CA GLY A 181 -2.37 -3.37 16.44
C GLY A 181 -2.75 -3.61 17.90
N THR A 182 -4.02 -3.33 18.22
CA THR A 182 -4.61 -3.60 19.54
C THR A 182 -4.84 -5.10 19.73
N LYS A 183 -4.98 -5.54 20.99
CA LYS A 183 -5.46 -6.91 21.26
C LYS A 183 -6.82 -7.09 20.56
N SER A 184 -6.90 -8.03 19.62
CA SER A 184 -8.13 -8.41 18.92
C SER A 184 -8.58 -9.79 19.39
N LYS A 185 -9.90 -10.00 19.46
CA LYS A 185 -10.51 -11.30 19.73
C LYS A 185 -10.28 -12.29 18.58
N TYR A 186 -10.10 -11.78 17.35
CA TYR A 186 -10.11 -12.56 16.11
C TYR A 186 -8.71 -12.85 15.56
N GLY A 187 -7.65 -12.28 16.14
CA GLY A 187 -6.29 -12.59 15.72
C GLY A 187 -5.24 -11.60 16.21
N ALA A 188 -4.00 -11.84 15.82
CA ALA A 188 -2.87 -10.97 16.08
C ALA A 188 -2.12 -10.69 14.78
N ILE A 189 -1.90 -9.42 14.46
CA ILE A 189 -1.14 -9.02 13.29
C ILE A 189 0.33 -8.87 13.69
N TYR A 190 1.25 -9.31 12.83
CA TYR A 190 2.69 -9.20 13.02
C TYR A 190 3.34 -8.53 11.83
N LEU A 191 4.21 -7.57 12.10
CA LEU A 191 5.22 -7.10 11.16
C LEU A 191 6.12 -8.29 10.83
N THR A 192 6.21 -8.61 9.55
CA THR A 192 6.85 -9.83 9.08
C THR A 192 7.95 -9.49 8.09
N SER A 193 9.12 -10.12 8.25
CA SER A 193 10.24 -10.02 7.32
C SER A 193 10.45 -11.34 6.57
N ILE A 194 11.05 -11.25 5.38
CA ILE A 194 11.53 -12.38 4.60
C ILE A 194 13.06 -12.32 4.66
N PRO A 195 13.74 -13.28 5.31
CA PRO A 195 15.19 -13.27 5.41
C PRO A 195 15.87 -13.24 4.03
N ASN A 196 17.01 -12.57 3.95
CA ASN A 196 17.84 -12.47 2.74
C ASN A 196 17.17 -11.77 1.54
N MET A 197 16.03 -11.10 1.74
CA MET A 197 15.39 -10.28 0.70
C MET A 197 16.05 -8.91 0.62
N LEU A 198 16.45 -8.51 -0.58
CA LEU A 198 17.14 -7.24 -0.84
C LEU A 198 16.12 -6.09 -0.86
N GLY A 199 16.26 -5.14 0.08
CA GLY A 199 15.23 -4.14 0.36
C GLY A 199 14.22 -4.67 1.37
N VAL A 200 14.02 -3.97 2.49
CA VAL A 200 13.06 -4.39 3.51
C VAL A 200 11.66 -4.12 2.96
N TYR A 201 11.00 -5.18 2.48
CA TYR A 201 9.56 -5.21 2.24
C TYR A 201 8.92 -5.86 3.45
N PRO A 202 8.66 -5.10 4.52
CA PRO A 202 7.90 -5.66 5.60
C PRO A 202 6.52 -6.01 5.06
N ILE A 203 6.13 -7.28 5.22
CA ILE A 203 4.78 -7.76 4.98
C ILE A 203 4.06 -7.85 6.33
N ALA A 204 2.76 -8.11 6.33
CA ALA A 204 1.99 -8.30 7.54
C ALA A 204 1.47 -9.73 7.59
N SER A 205 1.64 -10.42 8.71
CA SER A 205 1.02 -11.73 8.91
C SER A 205 -0.07 -11.64 9.97
N LYS A 206 -1.29 -12.10 9.68
CA LYS A 206 -2.38 -12.22 10.67
C LYS A 206 -2.42 -13.66 11.15
N ILE A 207 -2.18 -13.86 12.44
CA ILE A 207 -2.30 -15.15 13.12
C ILE A 207 -3.70 -15.23 13.73
N MET A 208 -4.42 -16.31 13.46
CA MET A 208 -5.82 -16.49 13.81
C MET A 208 -6.15 -17.96 14.13
N LYS A 209 -7.37 -18.17 14.62
CA LYS A 209 -7.91 -19.51 14.80
C LYS A 209 -8.24 -20.13 13.44
N ASN A 210 -8.11 -21.45 13.32
CA ASN A 210 -8.57 -22.18 12.14
C ASN A 210 -10.06 -22.53 12.28
N ASP A 211 -10.94 -21.54 12.18
CA ASP A 211 -12.41 -21.71 12.14
C ASP A 211 -13.00 -21.25 10.80
N SER A 212 -14.29 -21.51 10.59
CA SER A 212 -14.98 -21.24 9.32
C SER A 212 -14.84 -19.79 8.87
N ASP A 213 -14.96 -18.85 9.79
CA ASP A 213 -14.99 -17.41 9.48
C ASP A 213 -13.60 -16.95 9.02
N ASN A 214 -12.56 -17.36 9.74
CA ASN A 214 -11.17 -17.06 9.39
C ASN A 214 -10.72 -17.77 8.08
N ILE A 215 -11.17 -19.02 7.84
CA ILE A 215 -10.93 -19.72 6.58
C ILE A 215 -11.61 -19.01 5.41
N ASN A 216 -12.86 -18.57 5.61
CA ASN A 216 -13.61 -17.83 4.60
C ASN A 216 -12.96 -16.48 4.30
N GLU A 217 -12.46 -15.76 5.31
CA GLU A 217 -11.69 -14.52 5.12
C GLU A 217 -10.48 -14.77 4.20
N VAL A 218 -9.67 -15.79 4.50
CA VAL A 218 -8.48 -16.14 3.69
C VAL A 218 -8.85 -16.53 2.26
N ARG A 219 -9.92 -17.34 2.09
CA ARG A 219 -10.44 -17.72 0.77
C ARG A 219 -10.88 -16.50 -0.03
N LEU A 220 -11.64 -15.59 0.59
CA LEU A 220 -12.15 -14.39 -0.06
C LEU A 220 -11.01 -13.45 -0.47
N MET A 221 -10.04 -13.23 0.42
CA MET A 221 -8.83 -12.46 0.13
C MET A 221 -8.04 -13.04 -1.05
N THR A 222 -7.92 -14.37 -1.11
CA THR A 222 -7.20 -15.07 -2.18
C THR A 222 -7.90 -14.88 -3.52
N MET A 223 -9.22 -15.05 -3.55
CA MET A 223 -10.04 -14.79 -4.73
C MET A 223 -9.92 -13.33 -5.18
N ILE A 224 -10.09 -12.36 -4.27
CA ILE A 224 -9.96 -10.93 -4.59
C ILE A 224 -8.57 -10.62 -5.16
N THR A 225 -7.51 -11.18 -4.58
CA THR A 225 -6.16 -10.97 -5.09
C THR A 225 -6.04 -11.46 -6.53
N ASN A 226 -6.43 -12.71 -6.80
CA ASN A 226 -6.25 -13.33 -8.12
C ASN A 226 -7.19 -12.76 -9.19
N GLU A 227 -8.45 -12.56 -8.86
CA GLU A 227 -9.50 -12.23 -9.82
C GLU A 227 -9.68 -10.72 -10.01
N ILE A 228 -9.28 -9.91 -9.03
CA ILE A 228 -9.53 -8.47 -9.06
C ILE A 228 -8.23 -7.69 -9.12
N ILE A 229 -7.35 -7.85 -8.14
CA ILE A 229 -6.14 -7.02 -8.02
C ILE A 229 -5.16 -7.35 -9.16
N LEU A 230 -4.81 -8.63 -9.34
CA LEU A 230 -3.85 -9.04 -10.37
C LEU A 230 -4.35 -8.79 -11.80
N LYS A 231 -5.67 -8.82 -12.00
CA LYS A 231 -6.33 -8.46 -13.27
C LYS A 231 -6.57 -6.96 -13.43
N LYS A 232 -6.13 -6.14 -12.47
CA LYS A 232 -6.26 -4.67 -12.44
C LYS A 232 -7.72 -4.16 -12.50
N VAL A 233 -8.67 -4.98 -12.07
CA VAL A 233 -10.10 -4.63 -12.03
C VAL A 233 -10.34 -3.53 -10.99
N SER A 234 -9.72 -3.63 -9.81
CA SER A 234 -9.78 -2.60 -8.78
C SER A 234 -8.50 -2.55 -7.95
N ARG A 235 -8.23 -1.39 -7.36
CA ARG A 235 -7.07 -1.13 -6.49
C ARG A 235 -7.40 -1.12 -4.99
N HIS A 236 -8.68 -1.18 -4.65
CA HIS A 236 -9.18 -0.90 -3.30
C HIS A 236 -9.19 -2.10 -2.35
N PHE A 237 -8.36 -3.12 -2.62
CA PHE A 237 -8.29 -4.35 -1.84
C PHE A 237 -6.84 -4.64 -1.41
N LEU A 238 -6.66 -5.32 -0.29
CA LEU A 238 -5.34 -5.73 0.22
C LEU A 238 -4.90 -7.05 -0.44
N ILE A 239 -3.64 -7.15 -0.85
CA ILE A 239 -3.09 -8.39 -1.43
C ILE A 239 -2.79 -9.42 -0.33
N ILE A 240 -3.19 -10.68 -0.54
CA ILE A 240 -2.67 -11.84 0.21
C ILE A 240 -1.61 -12.55 -0.64
N TYR A 241 -0.44 -12.80 -0.05
CA TYR A 241 0.65 -13.55 -0.68
C TYR A 241 0.51 -15.06 -0.45
N GLY A 242 -0.11 -15.48 0.64
CA GLY A 242 -0.37 -16.89 0.92
C GLY A 242 -0.89 -17.13 2.34
N SER A 243 -1.08 -18.38 2.69
CA SER A 243 -1.54 -18.79 4.01
C SER A 243 -0.98 -20.16 4.40
N CYS A 244 -0.85 -20.40 5.70
CA CYS A 244 -0.46 -21.69 6.27
C CYS A 244 -1.46 -22.09 7.36
N THR A 245 -1.85 -23.37 7.39
CA THR A 245 -2.72 -23.97 8.41
C THR A 245 -1.96 -25.08 9.11
N CYS A 246 -1.54 -24.85 10.34
CA CYS A 246 -0.80 -25.83 11.12
C CYS A 246 -1.68 -27.02 11.52
N THR A 247 -1.23 -28.23 11.17
CA THR A 247 -1.91 -29.48 11.55
C THR A 247 -1.40 -30.06 12.87
N LYS A 248 -0.31 -29.53 13.43
CA LYS A 248 0.24 -29.98 14.72
C LYS A 248 -0.64 -29.50 15.88
N ARG A 249 -0.51 -30.18 17.02
CA ARG A 249 -1.19 -29.81 18.28
C ARG A 249 -0.53 -28.57 18.90
N ILE A 250 -0.97 -27.40 18.46
CA ILE A 250 -0.62 -26.09 19.03
C ILE A 250 -1.89 -25.35 19.49
N ALA A 251 -1.73 -24.23 20.20
CA ALA A 251 -2.87 -23.42 20.64
C ALA A 251 -3.75 -23.02 19.44
N GLU A 252 -5.07 -23.18 19.56
CA GLU A 252 -6.03 -22.95 18.47
C GLU A 252 -5.86 -21.60 17.76
N LYS A 253 -5.64 -20.54 18.55
CA LYS A 253 -5.42 -19.16 18.06
C LYS A 253 -4.16 -18.97 17.22
N LEU A 254 -3.30 -19.98 17.11
CA LEU A 254 -2.03 -19.96 16.37
C LEU A 254 -2.07 -20.87 15.12
N LYS A 255 -3.21 -21.50 14.81
CA LYS A 255 -3.28 -22.52 13.77
C LYS A 255 -3.31 -21.97 12.35
N LEU A 256 -3.88 -20.80 12.12
CA LEU A 256 -3.99 -20.23 10.79
C LEU A 256 -3.17 -18.94 10.69
N VAL A 257 -2.37 -18.83 9.64
CA VAL A 257 -1.56 -17.65 9.33
C VAL A 257 -1.89 -17.20 7.92
N SER A 258 -2.33 -15.96 7.75
CA SER A 258 -2.39 -15.29 6.45
C SER A 258 -1.23 -14.31 6.31
N ILE A 259 -0.61 -14.29 5.13
CA ILE A 259 0.57 -13.49 4.81
C ILE A 259 0.13 -12.44 3.80
N ASN A 260 0.11 -11.18 4.20
CA ASN A 260 -0.58 -10.09 3.53
C ASN A 260 0.36 -8.91 3.24
N GLU A 261 -0.06 -8.08 2.29
CA GLU A 261 0.52 -6.76 2.05
C GLU A 261 0.43 -5.88 3.30
N LEU A 262 1.47 -5.07 3.55
CA LEU A 262 1.47 -4.12 4.64
C LEU A 262 0.87 -2.78 4.18
N ALA A 263 -0.16 -2.32 4.89
CA ALA A 263 -0.69 -0.96 4.77
C ALA A 263 0.06 0.04 5.67
N ASP A 264 -0.04 1.33 5.36
CA ASP A 264 0.63 2.38 6.15
C ASP A 264 -0.18 2.78 7.40
N GLY A 265 -1.50 2.49 7.43
CA GLY A 265 -2.36 2.61 8.61
C GLY A 265 -3.84 2.38 8.29
N ASP A 266 -4.74 2.85 9.16
CA ASP A 266 -6.20 2.76 9.03
C ASP A 266 -6.88 4.15 8.99
N ILE A 267 -8.16 4.23 8.61
CA ILE A 267 -8.89 5.52 8.59
C ILE A 267 -8.96 6.12 10.00
N LYS A 268 -9.06 5.30 11.05
CA LYS A 268 -9.00 5.79 12.45
C LYS A 268 -7.75 6.63 12.70
N MET A 269 -6.59 6.25 12.15
CA MET A 269 -5.38 7.07 12.22
C MET A 269 -5.53 8.37 11.42
N LEU A 270 -6.03 8.29 10.18
CA LEU A 270 -6.18 9.46 9.30
C LEU A 270 -7.08 10.53 9.91
N ILE A 271 -8.23 10.15 10.48
CA ILE A 271 -9.17 11.12 11.08
C ILE A 271 -8.65 11.72 12.40
N ASN A 272 -7.54 11.19 12.90
CA ASN A 272 -6.84 11.71 14.08
C ASN A 272 -5.59 12.54 13.72
N MET A 273 -5.31 12.73 12.43
CA MET A 273 -4.26 13.60 11.89
C MET A 273 -4.85 14.96 11.52
N LYS A 274 -4.40 16.04 12.17
CA LYS A 274 -4.97 17.39 11.99
C LYS A 274 -4.86 17.89 10.55
N GLU A 275 -3.76 17.55 9.89
CA GLU A 275 -3.46 17.91 8.50
C GLU A 275 -4.35 17.18 7.47
N ILE A 276 -4.97 16.06 7.86
CA ILE A 276 -5.95 15.35 7.04
C ILE A 276 -7.32 16.02 7.21
N ILE A 277 -7.80 16.07 8.45
CA ILE A 277 -9.18 16.50 8.76
C ILE A 277 -9.45 17.99 8.53
N LYS A 278 -8.41 18.83 8.51
CA LYS A 278 -8.53 20.24 8.12
C LYS A 278 -8.61 20.43 6.60
N ASN A 279 -8.26 19.41 5.82
CA ASN A 279 -8.26 19.51 4.37
C ASN A 279 -9.54 18.90 3.80
N ASN A 280 -10.44 19.79 3.37
CA ASN A 280 -11.74 19.42 2.79
C ASN A 280 -11.60 18.47 1.59
N GLU A 281 -10.73 18.77 0.63
CA GLU A 281 -10.55 17.95 -0.57
C GLU A 281 -10.07 16.53 -0.22
N ILE A 282 -9.12 16.39 0.71
CA ILE A 282 -8.64 15.08 1.16
C ILE A 282 -9.74 14.30 1.89
N MET A 283 -10.53 14.94 2.76
CA MET A 283 -11.63 14.29 3.49
C MET A 283 -12.67 13.71 2.53
N PHE A 284 -13.12 14.51 1.56
CA PHE A 284 -14.04 14.07 0.51
C PHE A 284 -13.45 12.95 -0.35
N ASN A 285 -12.17 13.05 -0.70
CA ASN A 285 -11.51 12.04 -1.49
C ASN A 285 -11.42 10.68 -0.76
N ILE A 286 -11.07 10.68 0.53
CA ILE A 286 -11.05 9.47 1.36
C ILE A 286 -12.45 8.86 1.47
N LEU A 287 -13.49 9.69 1.68
CA LEU A 287 -14.88 9.23 1.71
C LEU A 287 -15.27 8.55 0.38
N PHE A 288 -14.99 9.18 -0.75
CA PHE A 288 -15.38 8.65 -2.06
C PHE A 288 -14.64 7.35 -2.36
N GLN A 289 -13.34 7.26 -2.09
CA GLN A 289 -12.61 6.00 -2.22
C GLN A 289 -13.15 4.90 -1.30
N THR A 290 -13.60 5.26 -0.09
CA THR A 290 -14.24 4.33 0.86
C THR A 290 -15.56 3.79 0.31
N PHE A 291 -16.41 4.66 -0.24
CA PHE A 291 -17.68 4.25 -0.84
C PHE A 291 -17.46 3.43 -2.12
N ILE A 292 -16.48 3.80 -2.95
CA ILE A 292 -16.10 3.01 -4.14
C ILE A 292 -15.58 1.61 -3.73
N SER A 293 -14.80 1.50 -2.65
CA SER A 293 -14.29 0.20 -2.20
C SER A 293 -15.41 -0.72 -1.71
N ILE A 294 -16.39 -0.18 -0.97
CA ILE A 294 -17.60 -0.90 -0.57
C ILE A 294 -18.42 -1.32 -1.80
N ALA A 295 -18.65 -0.41 -2.74
CA ALA A 295 -19.43 -0.70 -3.95
C ALA A 295 -18.79 -1.78 -4.81
N THR A 296 -17.47 -1.73 -4.97
CA THR A 296 -16.72 -2.77 -5.68
C THR A 296 -16.84 -4.11 -4.95
N PHE A 297 -16.80 -4.13 -3.61
CA PHE A 297 -16.99 -5.34 -2.82
C PHE A 297 -18.41 -5.90 -2.97
N HIS A 298 -19.42 -5.05 -2.99
CA HIS A 298 -20.80 -5.50 -3.16
C HIS A 298 -21.08 -6.01 -4.58
N ASN A 299 -20.72 -5.24 -5.62
CA ASN A 299 -21.09 -5.54 -7.00
C ASN A 299 -20.20 -6.60 -7.67
N ILE A 300 -18.87 -6.52 -7.48
CA ILE A 300 -17.92 -7.40 -8.18
C ILE A 300 -17.60 -8.63 -7.34
N VAL A 301 -17.36 -8.45 -6.04
CA VAL A 301 -17.05 -9.60 -5.16
C VAL A 301 -18.33 -10.36 -4.81
N GLY A 302 -19.46 -9.66 -4.68
CA GLY A 302 -20.77 -10.27 -4.37
C GLY A 302 -20.99 -10.51 -2.88
N TYR A 303 -20.43 -9.68 -2.01
CA TYR A 303 -20.51 -9.83 -0.55
C TYR A 303 -20.84 -8.52 0.14
N THR A 304 -21.57 -8.57 1.25
CA THR A 304 -21.63 -7.50 2.25
C THR A 304 -20.48 -7.65 3.24
N HIS A 305 -19.93 -6.55 3.76
CA HIS A 305 -18.83 -6.58 4.71
C HIS A 305 -19.32 -6.79 6.14
N ARG A 306 -20.42 -6.13 6.53
CA ARG A 306 -21.10 -6.23 7.83
C ARG A 306 -20.30 -5.77 9.05
N ASP A 307 -19.13 -5.18 8.84
CA ASP A 307 -18.30 -4.59 9.89
C ASP A 307 -17.51 -3.37 9.39
N ALA A 308 -18.17 -2.54 8.58
CA ALA A 308 -17.57 -1.36 7.95
C ALA A 308 -17.32 -0.20 8.94
N HIS A 309 -16.39 -0.38 9.88
CA HIS A 309 -15.87 0.69 10.71
C HIS A 309 -14.48 1.15 10.25
N TYR A 310 -14.07 2.35 10.65
CA TYR A 310 -12.80 3.02 10.26
C TYR A 310 -11.49 2.25 10.51
N GLY A 311 -11.53 1.08 11.16
CA GLY A 311 -10.38 0.23 11.44
C GLY A 311 -10.21 -0.86 10.39
N ASN A 312 -11.30 -1.16 9.66
CA ASN A 312 -11.35 -2.14 8.58
C ASN A 312 -11.17 -1.47 7.20
N PHE A 313 -10.93 -0.16 7.19
CA PHE A 313 -10.47 0.57 6.03
C PHE A 313 -9.04 1.03 6.24
N LEU A 314 -8.13 0.43 5.48
CA LEU A 314 -6.71 0.70 5.51
C LEU A 314 -6.36 1.81 4.52
N TYR A 315 -5.22 2.47 4.74
CA TYR A 315 -4.65 3.37 3.75
C TYR A 315 -3.20 3.03 3.41
N GLN A 316 -2.86 3.38 2.19
CA GLN A 316 -1.51 3.38 1.66
C GLN A 316 -1.16 4.80 1.22
N ASN A 317 0.07 5.25 1.49
CA ASN A 317 0.58 6.51 0.98
C ASN A 317 0.61 6.48 -0.55
N ASN A 318 0.18 7.56 -1.18
CA ASN A 318 0.06 7.66 -2.62
C ASN A 318 0.77 8.91 -3.16
N ASN A 319 1.57 8.72 -4.20
CA ASN A 319 2.30 9.80 -4.87
C ASN A 319 1.84 10.03 -6.32
N GLU A 320 0.89 9.23 -6.82
CA GLU A 320 0.32 9.39 -8.15
C GLU A 320 -0.40 10.75 -8.27
N LYS A 321 -0.24 11.42 -9.41
CA LYS A 321 -0.88 12.71 -9.72
C LYS A 321 -1.71 12.56 -10.98
N GLY A 322 -2.97 12.98 -10.94
CA GLY A 322 -3.90 12.89 -12.06
C GLY A 322 -5.26 12.41 -11.59
N TYR A 323 -5.97 11.67 -12.43
CA TYR A 323 -7.28 11.09 -12.10
C TYR A 323 -7.25 9.59 -12.31
N TYR A 324 -7.86 8.86 -11.38
CA TYR A 324 -8.21 7.47 -11.59
C TYR A 324 -9.52 7.41 -12.37
N HIS A 325 -9.51 6.64 -13.45
CA HIS A 325 -10.67 6.37 -14.29
C HIS A 325 -11.38 5.12 -13.79
N TYR A 326 -12.66 5.29 -13.43
CA TYR A 326 -13.59 4.24 -13.04
C TYR A 326 -14.71 4.12 -14.08
N VAL A 327 -15.20 2.90 -14.26
CA VAL A 327 -16.42 2.60 -15.03
C VAL A 327 -17.44 1.98 -14.10
N PHE A 328 -18.66 2.50 -14.16
CA PHE A 328 -19.82 1.97 -13.46
C PHE A 328 -21.07 2.14 -14.33
N ASN A 329 -21.87 1.08 -14.49
CA ASN A 329 -23.04 1.08 -15.39
C ASN A 329 -22.72 1.58 -16.82
N GLY A 330 -21.54 1.22 -17.32
CA GLY A 330 -21.06 1.67 -18.64
C GLY A 330 -20.74 3.16 -18.75
N LYS A 331 -20.79 3.92 -17.65
CA LYS A 331 -20.44 5.35 -17.59
C LYS A 331 -19.05 5.56 -17.02
N ASP A 332 -18.35 6.55 -17.55
CA ASP A 332 -17.01 6.93 -17.11
C ASP A 332 -17.06 7.96 -15.98
N TYR A 333 -16.25 7.72 -14.95
CA TYR A 333 -16.04 8.61 -13.82
C TYR A 333 -14.56 8.77 -13.54
N TYR A 334 -14.16 9.96 -13.11
CA TYR A 334 -12.77 10.30 -12.87
C TYR A 334 -12.62 10.91 -11.48
N LEU A 335 -11.90 10.23 -10.59
CA LEU A 335 -11.59 10.71 -9.26
C LEU A 335 -10.13 11.17 -9.20
N LYS A 336 -9.91 12.43 -8.87
CA LYS A 336 -8.58 13.00 -8.68
C LYS A 336 -7.81 12.20 -7.64
N SER A 337 -6.55 11.90 -7.90
CA SER A 337 -5.71 11.22 -6.93
C SER A 337 -5.42 12.14 -5.73
N CYS A 338 -5.36 11.55 -4.54
CA CYS A 338 -4.87 12.24 -3.34
C CYS A 338 -3.70 11.48 -2.73
N LYS A 339 -3.19 11.96 -1.58
CA LYS A 339 -2.04 11.37 -0.88
C LYS A 339 -2.30 10.00 -0.23
N CYS A 340 -3.53 9.49 -0.30
CA CYS A 340 -3.94 8.22 0.28
C CYS A 340 -4.67 7.36 -0.77
N ASN A 341 -4.36 6.07 -0.80
CA ASN A 341 -5.19 5.04 -1.43
C ASN A 341 -5.94 4.31 -0.33
N ILE A 342 -7.27 4.22 -0.42
CA ILE A 342 -8.10 3.52 0.57
C ILE A 342 -8.36 2.08 0.15
N ILE A 343 -8.24 1.16 1.11
CA ILE A 343 -8.37 -0.28 0.94
C ILE A 343 -9.38 -0.81 1.96
N ILE A 344 -10.35 -1.60 1.52
CA ILE A 344 -11.24 -2.35 2.41
C ILE A 344 -10.54 -3.66 2.85
N PHE A 345 -10.75 -4.07 4.10
CA PHE A 345 -10.05 -5.20 4.72
C PHE A 345 -10.88 -5.81 5.88
N ASP A 346 -10.47 -6.99 6.38
CA ASP A 346 -11.09 -7.73 7.49
C ASP A 346 -12.49 -8.28 7.16
N TYR A 347 -12.51 -9.35 6.38
CA TYR A 347 -13.74 -9.97 5.86
C TYR A 347 -14.31 -11.08 6.76
N GLY A 348 -13.91 -11.15 8.04
CA GLY A 348 -14.36 -12.20 8.95
C GLY A 348 -15.87 -12.27 9.15
N PHE A 349 -16.59 -11.17 8.91
CA PHE A 349 -18.06 -11.09 8.97
C PHE A 349 -18.74 -11.02 7.60
N ALA A 350 -17.97 -11.15 6.52
CA ALA A 350 -18.52 -10.98 5.18
C ALA A 350 -19.56 -12.05 4.87
N GLN A 351 -20.63 -11.64 4.19
CA GLN A 351 -21.71 -12.55 3.80
C GLN A 351 -22.08 -12.35 2.33
N THR A 352 -22.21 -13.45 1.60
CA THR A 352 -22.62 -13.45 0.19
C THR A 352 -23.94 -12.70 0.02
N ILE A 353 -24.00 -11.87 -1.02
CA ILE A 353 -25.21 -11.24 -1.52
C ILE A 353 -25.89 -12.25 -2.44
N LEU A 354 -27.02 -12.78 -1.99
CA LEU A 354 -27.78 -13.75 -2.76
C LEU A 354 -28.46 -13.06 -3.94
N PRO A 355 -28.48 -13.71 -5.13
CA PRO A 355 -29.21 -13.19 -6.27
C PRO A 355 -30.72 -13.21 -5.98
N TYR A 356 -31.41 -12.25 -6.58
CA TYR A 356 -32.86 -12.20 -6.54
C TYR A 356 -33.43 -13.24 -7.50
N THR A 357 -34.23 -14.15 -6.95
CA THR A 357 -35.08 -15.07 -7.74
C THR A 357 -36.53 -14.83 -7.37
N LYS A 358 -37.46 -15.21 -8.25
CA LYS A 358 -38.91 -15.04 -8.00
C LYS A 358 -39.36 -15.73 -6.70
N ASP A 359 -38.65 -16.78 -6.29
CA ASP A 359 -38.97 -17.59 -5.12
C ASP A 359 -38.24 -17.13 -3.85
N THR A 360 -37.40 -16.09 -3.92
CA THR A 360 -36.66 -15.59 -2.75
C THR A 360 -37.60 -14.88 -1.77
N PRO A 361 -37.66 -15.29 -0.49
CA PRO A 361 -38.54 -14.64 0.48
C PRO A 361 -38.21 -13.15 0.65
N ILE A 362 -39.23 -12.28 0.58
CA ILE A 362 -39.09 -10.82 0.70
C ILE A 362 -38.39 -10.41 2.01
N ALA A 363 -38.64 -11.13 3.10
CA ALA A 363 -37.97 -10.89 4.38
C ALA A 363 -36.44 -11.06 4.29
N LEU A 364 -35.97 -12.04 3.50
CA LEU A 364 -34.54 -12.27 3.27
C LEU A 364 -33.93 -11.16 2.41
N ILE A 365 -34.64 -10.74 1.37
CA ILE A 365 -34.31 -9.59 0.51
C ILE A 365 -34.11 -8.33 1.36
N ASN A 366 -35.09 -8.02 2.20
CA ASN A 366 -35.06 -6.84 3.05
C ASN A 366 -33.91 -6.88 4.07
N ARG A 367 -33.66 -8.05 4.66
CA ARG A 367 -32.53 -8.24 5.57
C ARG A 367 -31.19 -8.01 4.86
N GLN A 368 -31.03 -8.50 3.65
CA GLN A 368 -29.81 -8.32 2.86
C GLN A 368 -29.62 -6.86 2.45
N ASN A 369 -30.66 -6.18 1.96
CA ASN A 369 -30.63 -4.76 1.59
C ASN A 369 -30.26 -3.87 2.77
N LYS A 370 -30.77 -4.20 3.96
CA LYS A 370 -30.33 -3.54 5.19
C LYS A 370 -28.83 -3.72 5.42
N LYS A 371 -28.28 -4.94 5.28
CA LYS A 371 -26.84 -5.19 5.45
C LYS A 371 -25.96 -4.51 4.40
N ILE A 372 -26.42 -4.43 3.16
CA ILE A 372 -25.76 -3.66 2.09
C ILE A 372 -25.68 -2.18 2.49
N THR A 373 -26.78 -1.60 2.96
CA THR A 373 -26.84 -0.18 3.33
C THR A 373 -26.03 0.14 4.58
N GLU A 374 -26.11 -0.73 5.59
CA GLU A 374 -25.39 -0.59 6.86
C GLU A 374 -23.87 -0.42 6.65
N ASP A 375 -23.28 -1.00 5.60
CA ASP A 375 -21.85 -0.83 5.31
C ASP A 375 -21.49 0.64 5.02
N TYR A 376 -22.33 1.37 4.29
CA TYR A 376 -22.13 2.80 4.00
C TYR A 376 -22.52 3.68 5.19
N GLN A 377 -23.68 3.41 5.80
CA GLN A 377 -24.21 4.18 6.94
C GLN A 377 -23.31 4.09 8.16
N ARG A 378 -22.66 2.95 8.38
CA ARG A 378 -21.76 2.80 9.52
C ARG A 378 -20.50 3.63 9.31
N ILE A 379 -19.83 3.51 8.17
CA ILE A 379 -18.52 4.15 7.97
C ILE A 379 -18.59 5.69 7.86
N ILE A 380 -19.72 6.27 7.45
CA ILE A 380 -19.86 7.74 7.27
C ILE A 380 -19.58 8.52 8.57
N HIS A 381 -19.84 7.91 9.74
CA HIS A 381 -19.53 8.49 11.04
C HIS A 381 -18.04 8.76 11.27
N ALA A 382 -17.14 8.20 10.46
CA ALA A 382 -15.72 8.55 10.50
C ALA A 382 -15.44 9.98 9.99
N PHE A 383 -16.35 10.59 9.23
CA PHE A 383 -16.06 11.78 8.42
C PHE A 383 -16.62 13.09 8.95
N PHE A 384 -17.38 13.07 10.04
CA PHE A 384 -17.83 14.29 10.74
C PHE A 384 -17.33 14.30 12.20
N ASN A 385 -17.44 15.46 12.84
CA ASN A 385 -16.84 15.71 14.13
C ASN A 385 -17.60 15.01 15.26
N LYS A 386 -16.95 14.87 16.42
CA LYS A 386 -17.53 14.17 17.57
C LYS A 386 -18.81 14.84 18.10
N LYS A 387 -18.89 16.17 18.05
CA LYS A 387 -20.08 16.92 18.48
C LYS A 387 -21.31 16.57 17.66
N SER A 388 -21.12 16.16 16.41
CA SER A 388 -22.18 15.78 15.49
C SER A 388 -22.41 14.26 15.44
N GLY A 389 -21.89 13.50 16.42
CA GLY A 389 -22.03 12.04 16.49
C GLY A 389 -20.97 11.25 15.71
N GLY A 390 -19.88 11.89 15.27
CA GLY A 390 -18.79 11.25 14.55
C GLY A 390 -17.78 10.56 15.47
N TRP A 391 -16.88 9.77 14.87
CA TRP A 391 -15.90 8.93 15.59
C TRP A 391 -14.53 9.59 15.81
N GLY A 392 -14.30 10.79 15.27
CA GLY A 392 -13.04 11.51 15.41
C GLY A 392 -12.73 11.90 16.87
N LYS A 393 -11.45 12.02 17.22
CA LYS A 393 -11.05 12.49 18.57
C LYS A 393 -11.26 13.98 18.79
N TYR A 394 -11.30 14.77 17.72
CA TYR A 394 -11.40 16.22 17.79
C TYR A 394 -12.87 16.64 17.78
N PRO A 395 -13.33 17.40 18.79
CA PRO A 395 -14.74 17.77 18.89
C PRO A 395 -15.18 18.72 17.77
N ASP A 396 -14.27 19.56 17.27
CA ASP A 396 -14.55 20.62 16.29
C ASP A 396 -13.87 20.39 14.93
N LEU A 397 -13.36 19.18 14.68
CA LEU A 397 -12.77 18.82 13.38
C LEU A 397 -13.44 17.57 12.77
N PRO A 398 -13.71 17.54 11.46
CA PRO A 398 -13.45 18.60 10.47
C PRO A 398 -14.19 19.90 10.80
N ALA A 399 -13.62 21.04 10.41
CA ALA A 399 -14.20 22.35 10.69
C ALA A 399 -15.34 22.66 9.72
N GLU A 400 -16.19 23.61 10.07
CA GLU A 400 -17.16 24.16 9.12
C GLU A 400 -16.46 24.83 7.93
N PRO A 401 -17.03 24.76 6.71
CA PRO A 401 -18.31 24.14 6.34
C PRO A 401 -18.21 22.64 6.02
N THR A 402 -17.05 22.01 6.21
CA THR A 402 -16.82 20.60 5.83
C THR A 402 -17.67 19.66 6.68
N ASN A 403 -17.77 19.92 7.98
CA ASN A 403 -18.56 19.09 8.89
C ASN A 403 -20.05 19.08 8.54
N SER A 404 -20.67 20.25 8.32
CA SER A 404 -22.07 20.31 7.87
C SER A 404 -22.31 19.53 6.59
N LYS A 405 -21.43 19.66 5.58
CA LYS A 405 -21.57 18.89 4.34
C LYS A 405 -21.48 17.38 4.55
N MET A 406 -20.63 16.91 5.46
CA MET A 406 -20.52 15.48 5.77
C MET A 406 -21.76 14.94 6.50
N LEU A 407 -22.40 15.77 7.34
CA LEU A 407 -23.69 15.44 7.95
C LEU A 407 -24.81 15.41 6.92
N ASP A 408 -24.86 16.39 6.01
CA ASP A 408 -25.84 16.41 4.93
C ASP A 408 -25.73 15.16 4.06
N ILE A 409 -24.51 14.67 3.82
CA ILE A 409 -24.28 13.40 3.11
C ILE A 409 -24.82 12.21 3.91
N ALA A 410 -24.61 12.17 5.22
CA ALA A 410 -25.15 11.11 6.07
C ALA A 410 -26.69 11.09 6.03
N ILE A 411 -27.33 12.26 6.11
CA ILE A 411 -28.78 12.42 5.98
C ILE A 411 -29.24 11.99 4.57
N LYS A 412 -28.54 12.44 3.52
CA LYS A 412 -28.86 12.06 2.14
C LYS A 412 -28.74 10.56 1.92
N LEU A 413 -27.79 9.90 2.56
CA LEU A 413 -27.64 8.44 2.49
C LEU A 413 -28.83 7.71 3.11
N GLU A 414 -29.36 8.20 4.23
CA GLU A 414 -30.61 7.68 4.84
C GLU A 414 -31.82 7.89 3.91
N GLU A 415 -31.93 9.06 3.26
CA GLU A 415 -32.99 9.34 2.30
C GLU A 415 -32.92 8.40 1.08
N ILE A 416 -31.73 8.20 0.51
CA ILE A 416 -31.51 7.26 -0.60
C ILE A 416 -31.93 5.87 -0.17
N TYR A 417 -31.51 5.42 1.02
CA TYR A 417 -31.91 4.12 1.57
C TYR A 417 -33.43 3.99 1.65
N GLY A 418 -34.13 4.97 2.24
CA GLY A 418 -35.58 4.97 2.36
C GLY A 418 -36.29 4.86 1.01
N LYS A 419 -35.84 5.62 0.01
CA LYS A 419 -36.39 5.58 -1.36
C LYS A 419 -36.16 4.23 -2.03
N GLU A 420 -34.92 3.73 -2.02
CA GLU A 420 -34.58 2.46 -2.65
C GLU A 420 -35.26 1.29 -1.95
N TYR A 421 -35.41 1.36 -0.62
CA TYR A 421 -36.14 0.38 0.17
C TYR A 421 -37.64 0.35 -0.19
N ALA A 422 -38.28 1.51 -0.34
CA ALA A 422 -39.68 1.61 -0.77
C ALA A 422 -39.90 1.07 -2.20
N TYR A 423 -38.90 1.20 -3.07
CA TYR A 423 -38.93 0.66 -4.43
C TYR A 423 -38.75 -0.87 -4.49
N ASN A 424 -38.20 -1.51 -3.46
CA ASN A 424 -37.74 -2.91 -3.46
C ASN A 424 -38.82 -3.99 -3.26
N ASN A 425 -40.03 -3.83 -3.79
CA ASN A 425 -40.98 -4.94 -3.92
C ASN A 425 -40.52 -5.98 -4.97
N GLY A 426 -39.36 -6.63 -4.75
CA GLY A 426 -38.83 -7.71 -5.58
C GLY A 426 -37.92 -7.28 -6.76
N ALA A 427 -37.46 -6.03 -6.81
CA ALA A 427 -36.66 -5.55 -7.94
C ALA A 427 -35.20 -6.04 -7.90
N PRO A 428 -34.70 -6.74 -8.95
CA PRO A 428 -33.29 -7.19 -9.01
C PRO A 428 -32.33 -5.99 -9.02
N ASN A 429 -31.07 -6.17 -8.61
CA ASN A 429 -29.98 -5.18 -8.68
C ASN A 429 -30.01 -4.02 -7.67
N TYR A 430 -30.47 -4.26 -6.43
CA TYR A 430 -30.45 -3.24 -5.36
C TYR A 430 -29.08 -2.58 -5.16
N VAL A 431 -27.99 -3.36 -5.08
CA VAL A 431 -26.62 -2.84 -4.87
C VAL A 431 -26.26 -1.80 -5.92
N ASN A 432 -26.52 -2.12 -7.19
CA ASN A 432 -26.19 -1.26 -8.30
C ASN A 432 -27.05 0.03 -8.29
N ARG A 433 -28.36 -0.07 -8.02
CA ARG A 433 -29.22 1.12 -7.87
C ARG A 433 -28.77 2.01 -6.72
N LEU A 434 -28.54 1.43 -5.54
CA LEU A 434 -28.09 2.15 -4.36
C LEU A 434 -26.82 2.95 -4.68
N PHE A 435 -25.82 2.31 -5.30
CA PHE A 435 -24.57 3.01 -5.62
C PHE A 435 -24.73 4.04 -6.76
N ASN A 436 -25.61 3.80 -7.73
CA ASN A 436 -25.97 4.80 -8.73
C ASN A 436 -26.60 6.05 -8.07
N SER A 437 -27.50 5.85 -7.11
CA SER A 437 -28.11 6.94 -6.32
C SER A 437 -27.06 7.66 -5.48
N ILE A 438 -26.09 6.94 -4.88
CA ILE A 438 -24.93 7.55 -4.19
C ILE A 438 -24.11 8.41 -5.17
N ILE A 439 -23.80 7.95 -6.37
CA ILE A 439 -23.05 8.77 -7.34
C ILE A 439 -23.82 10.05 -7.69
N ASN A 440 -25.10 9.93 -8.03
CA ASN A 440 -25.90 11.03 -8.57
C ASN A 440 -26.33 12.05 -7.50
N GLU A 441 -26.65 11.58 -6.29
CA GLU A 441 -27.13 12.43 -5.20
C GLU A 441 -26.03 12.85 -4.22
N ILE A 442 -24.93 12.10 -4.12
CA ILE A 442 -23.81 12.41 -3.21
C ILE A 442 -22.57 12.83 -4.00
N PHE A 443 -21.98 11.97 -4.83
CA PHE A 443 -20.67 12.28 -5.42
C PHE A 443 -20.72 13.51 -6.32
N LEU A 444 -21.66 13.57 -7.26
CA LEU A 444 -21.77 14.68 -8.21
C LEU A 444 -22.26 15.99 -7.57
N ARG A 445 -22.97 15.92 -6.43
CA ARG A 445 -23.53 17.11 -5.77
C ARG A 445 -22.61 17.72 -4.73
N TYR A 446 -21.89 16.88 -3.97
CA TYR A 446 -21.07 17.35 -2.86
C TYR A 446 -19.57 17.40 -3.17
N THR A 447 -19.13 16.87 -4.32
CA THR A 447 -17.72 16.88 -4.69
C THR A 447 -17.14 18.30 -4.65
N PRO A 448 -15.95 18.49 -4.04
CA PRO A 448 -15.12 19.65 -4.32
C PRO A 448 -14.89 19.83 -5.83
N LYS A 449 -14.68 21.08 -6.23
CA LYS A 449 -14.44 21.44 -7.63
C LYS A 449 -13.30 20.61 -8.21
N ASP A 450 -13.52 20.09 -9.43
CA ASP A 450 -12.56 19.30 -10.19
C ASP A 450 -12.04 18.02 -9.49
N MET A 451 -12.70 17.54 -8.43
CA MET A 451 -12.26 16.32 -7.71
C MET A 451 -12.88 15.04 -8.27
N PHE A 452 -14.21 15.01 -8.46
CA PHE A 452 -14.93 13.89 -9.08
C PHE A 452 -15.71 14.40 -10.30
N ILE A 453 -15.33 13.95 -11.49
CA ILE A 453 -15.82 14.48 -12.77
C ILE A 453 -16.21 13.34 -13.72
N THR A 454 -17.06 13.66 -14.71
CA THR A 454 -17.51 12.71 -15.75
C THR A 454 -16.80 12.92 -17.08
N ASN A 455 -16.31 14.13 -17.35
CA ASN A 455 -15.51 14.42 -18.54
C ASN A 455 -14.08 13.94 -18.36
N ARG A 456 -13.52 13.32 -19.40
CA ARG A 456 -12.14 12.79 -19.36
C ARG A 456 -11.12 13.91 -19.16
N PRO A 457 -10.34 13.91 -18.06
CA PRO A 457 -9.27 14.87 -17.87
C PRO A 457 -8.03 14.49 -18.71
N PRO A 458 -7.11 15.44 -18.94
CA PRO A 458 -5.91 15.17 -19.75
C PRO A 458 -4.95 14.16 -19.11
N ASN A 459 -4.90 14.10 -17.77
CA ASN A 459 -4.00 13.23 -17.02
C ASN A 459 -4.75 12.10 -16.30
N VAL A 460 -5.05 11.03 -17.03
CA VAL A 460 -5.62 9.80 -16.48
C VAL A 460 -4.50 8.82 -16.13
N ILE A 461 -4.51 8.33 -14.90
CA ILE A 461 -3.41 7.55 -14.30
C ILE A 461 -3.40 6.11 -14.82
N ASN A 462 -4.55 5.44 -14.80
CA ASN A 462 -4.67 4.04 -15.18
C ASN A 462 -5.02 3.90 -16.67
N SER A 463 -4.26 3.06 -17.39
CA SER A 463 -4.48 2.80 -18.81
C SER A 463 -5.75 1.98 -19.09
N THR A 464 -6.14 1.14 -18.13
CA THR A 464 -7.39 0.37 -18.14
C THR A 464 -8.28 0.88 -17.03
N PRO A 465 -9.55 1.22 -17.28
CA PRO A 465 -10.45 1.73 -16.25
C PRO A 465 -10.66 0.71 -15.13
N PHE A 466 -10.72 1.19 -13.89
CA PHE A 466 -11.16 0.35 -12.77
C PHE A 466 -12.67 0.12 -12.88
N ARG A 467 -13.13 -1.07 -12.49
CA ARG A 467 -14.54 -1.44 -12.51
C ARG A 467 -15.12 -1.32 -11.12
N ILE A 468 -16.34 -0.80 -11.05
CA ILE A 468 -17.16 -0.83 -9.83
C ILE A 468 -18.26 -1.90 -9.93
N ASP A 469 -18.64 -2.31 -11.14
CA ASP A 469 -19.57 -3.40 -11.46
C ASP A 469 -19.12 -4.24 -12.67
#